data_AF-A0A831LJ62-F1
#
_entry.id   AF-A0A831LJ62-F1
#
_cell.length_a   1.000
_cell.length_b   1.000
_cell.length_c   1.000
_cell.angle_alpha   90.00
_cell.angle_beta   90.00
_cell.angle_gamma   90.00
#
_symmetry.space_group_name_H-M   'P 1'
#
loop_
_entity.id
_entity.type
_entity.pdbx_description
1 polymer ?
#
loop_
_entity_poly.entity_id
_entity_poly.type
_entity_poly.pdbx_seq_one_letter_code
_entity_poly.pdbx_strand_id
1 'polypeptide(L)' 'AVGGEKPCWVALFVGPEGGFAPKEVEDFRALGFLPVSLGPRILRTETAAIAGTAIIQHLVGDID' A
#
# COMPACT_ATOMS: atom_id res chain seq x y z
N ALA A 1 5.37 0.99 12.73
CA ALA A 1 4.26 1.87 13.11
C ALA A 1 4.82 3.23 13.47
N VAL A 2 4.39 4.27 12.78
CA VAL A 2 4.50 5.65 13.28
C VAL A 2 3.38 5.78 14.32
N GLY A 3 3.72 5.76 15.60
CA GLY A 3 2.76 5.91 16.70
C GLY A 3 1.93 4.65 16.99
N GLY A 4 1.72 4.33 18.27
CA GLY A 4 0.95 3.16 18.72
C GLY A 4 -0.57 3.32 18.60
N GLU A 5 -1.06 4.25 17.77
CA GLU A 5 -2.49 4.53 17.61
C GLU A 5 -2.98 4.04 16.25
N LYS A 6 -4.17 3.41 16.26
CA LYS A 6 -4.81 2.95 15.01
C LYS A 6 -5.16 4.17 14.14
N PRO A 7 -4.80 4.18 12.85
CA PRO A 7 -5.15 5.27 11.95
C PRO A 7 -6.67 5.31 11.73
N CYS A 8 -7.23 6.53 11.59
CA CYS A 8 -8.65 6.72 11.26
C CYS A 8 -8.97 6.47 9.77
N TRP A 9 -7.96 6.52 8.90
CA TRP A 9 -8.08 6.15 7.48
C TRP A 9 -6.72 5.70 6.93
N VAL A 10 -6.76 4.87 5.88
CA VAL A 10 -5.57 4.43 5.13
C VAL A 10 -5.87 4.54 3.65
N ALA A 11 -4.92 5.11 2.88
CA ALA A 11 -4.96 5.09 1.42
C ALA A 11 -3.90 4.14 0.88
N LEU A 12 -4.31 3.20 0.03
CA LEU A 12 -3.43 2.26 -0.66
C LEU A 12 -3.46 2.56 -2.17
N PHE A 13 -2.30 2.85 -2.75
CA PHE A 13 -2.14 3.05 -4.19
C PHE A 13 -1.55 1.79 -4.83
N VAL A 14 -2.23 1.26 -5.82
CA VAL A 14 -1.80 0.09 -6.60
C VAL A 14 -1.71 0.50 -8.06
N GLY A 15 -0.50 0.41 -8.61
CA GLY A 15 -0.23 0.80 -10.00
C GLY A 15 -0.62 -0.29 -10.99
N PRO A 16 -0.66 0.03 -12.29
CA PRO A 16 -0.86 -0.95 -13.36
C PRO A 16 0.34 -1.91 -13.46
N GLU A 17 0.25 -2.91 -14.34
CA GLU A 17 1.31 -3.92 -14.55
C GLU A 17 2.67 -3.30 -14.93
N GLY A 18 2.64 -2.16 -15.63
CA GLY A 18 3.83 -1.39 -16.00
C GLY A 18 4.44 -0.57 -14.85
N GLY A 19 3.81 -0.57 -13.68
CA GLY A 19 4.20 0.26 -12.54
C GLY A 19 3.86 1.74 -12.73
N PHE A 20 4.43 2.56 -11.85
CA PHE A 20 4.32 4.02 -11.90
C PHE A 20 5.52 4.61 -12.64
N ALA A 21 5.30 5.71 -13.36
CA ALA A 21 6.39 6.48 -13.93
C ALA A 21 7.27 7.07 -12.81
N PRO A 22 8.57 7.29 -13.03
CA PRO A 22 9.47 7.84 -12.02
C PRO A 22 8.94 9.14 -11.39
N LYS A 23 8.35 10.01 -12.21
CA LYS A 23 7.73 11.26 -11.76
C LYS A 23 6.55 11.04 -10.81
N GLU A 24 5.68 10.07 -11.09
CA GLU A 24 4.54 9.75 -10.21
C GLU A 24 5.03 9.25 -8.84
N VAL A 25 6.12 8.46 -8.82
CA VAL A 25 6.74 8.01 -7.58
C VAL A 25 7.32 9.17 -6.77
N GLU A 26 7.93 10.15 -7.42
CA GLU A 26 8.41 11.38 -6.76
C GLU A 26 7.25 12.20 -6.20
N ASP A 27 6.17 12.38 -6.98
CA ASP A 27 4.97 13.10 -6.57
C ASP A 27 4.30 12.40 -5.37
N PHE A 28 4.22 11.05 -5.36
CA PHE A 28 3.73 10.28 -4.20
C PHE A 28 4.58 10.48 -2.95
N ARG A 29 5.92 10.44 -3.08
CA ARG A 29 6.82 10.68 -1.94
C ARG A 29 6.66 12.09 -1.39
N ALA A 30 6.48 13.09 -2.26
CA ALA A 30 6.23 14.48 -1.85
C ALA A 30 4.90 14.64 -1.10
N LEU A 31 3.89 13.83 -1.43
CA LEU A 31 2.61 13.74 -0.72
C LEU A 31 2.66 12.89 0.56
N GLY A 32 3.83 12.32 0.91
CA GLY A 32 4.01 11.53 2.12
C GLY A 32 3.65 10.04 1.99
N PHE A 33 3.41 9.53 0.78
CA PHE A 33 3.21 8.09 0.58
C PHE A 33 4.50 7.32 0.81
N LEU A 34 4.35 6.17 1.47
CA LEU A 34 5.46 5.26 1.76
C LEU A 34 5.43 4.08 0.78
N PRO A 35 6.53 3.79 0.05
CA PRO A 35 6.60 2.60 -0.78
C PRO A 35 6.67 1.34 0.10
N VAL A 36 5.90 0.32 -0.24
CA VAL A 36 5.83 -0.95 0.48
C VAL A 36 5.90 -2.14 -0.48
N SER A 37 6.36 -3.29 0.02
CA SER A 37 6.40 -4.55 -0.73
C SER A 37 5.52 -5.61 -0.06
N LEU A 38 4.78 -6.40 -0.86
CA LEU A 38 3.94 -7.51 -0.37
C LEU A 38 4.67 -8.87 -0.44
N GLY A 39 5.95 -8.87 -0.06
CA GLY A 39 6.84 -10.03 -0.15
C GLY A 39 7.67 -10.06 -1.44
N PRO A 40 8.36 -11.19 -1.72
CA PRO A 40 9.38 -11.27 -2.78
C PRO A 40 8.82 -11.53 -4.19
N ARG A 41 7.52 -11.82 -4.32
CA ARG A 41 6.88 -12.17 -5.60
C ARG A 41 6.18 -10.94 -6.16
N ILE A 42 6.35 -10.70 -7.46
CA ILE A 42 5.55 -9.70 -8.17
C ILE A 42 4.12 -10.23 -8.27
N LEU A 43 3.20 -9.55 -7.59
CA LEU A 43 1.77 -9.84 -7.65
C LEU A 43 1.15 -9.16 -8.86
N ARG A 44 0.11 -9.77 -9.43
CA ARG A 44 -0.76 -9.08 -10.38
C ARG A 44 -1.47 -7.91 -9.70
N THR A 45 -1.81 -6.89 -10.47
CA THR A 45 -2.47 -5.65 -10.01
C THR A 45 -3.65 -5.94 -9.08
N GLU A 46 -4.60 -6.79 -9.51
CA GLU A 46 -5.78 -7.14 -8.71
C GLU A 46 -5.42 -7.89 -7.42
N THR A 47 -4.38 -8.74 -7.47
CA THR A 47 -3.95 -9.52 -6.30
C THR A 47 -3.25 -8.62 -5.28
N ALA A 48 -2.44 -7.66 -5.73
CA ALA A 48 -1.80 -6.69 -4.86
C ALA A 48 -2.82 -5.83 -4.12
N ALA A 49 -3.89 -5.40 -4.79
CA ALA A 49 -4.97 -4.63 -4.18
C ALA A 49 -5.71 -5.43 -3.09
N ILE A 50 -6.10 -6.67 -3.38
CA ILE A 50 -6.83 -7.51 -2.42
C ILE A 50 -5.92 -7.88 -1.24
N ALA A 51 -4.70 -8.38 -1.51
CA ALA A 51 -3.77 -8.79 -0.47
C ALA A 51 -3.32 -7.62 0.41
N GLY A 52 -3.00 -6.47 -0.20
CA GLY A 52 -2.62 -5.26 0.53
C GLY A 52 -3.75 -4.78 1.45
N THR A 53 -4.99 -4.76 0.97
CA THR A 53 -6.15 -4.40 1.79
C THR A 53 -6.36 -5.37 2.94
N ALA A 54 -6.27 -6.68 2.70
CA ALA A 54 -6.40 -7.70 3.76
C ALA A 54 -5.32 -7.54 4.84
N ILE A 55 -4.07 -7.29 4.44
CA ILE A 55 -2.96 -7.05 5.39
C ILE A 55 -3.21 -5.78 6.20
N ILE A 56 -3.67 -4.69 5.57
CA ILE A 56 -4.01 -3.45 6.28
C ILE A 56 -5.11 -3.72 7.30
N GLN A 57 -6.19 -4.41 6.91
CA GLN A 57 -7.28 -4.75 7.82
C GLN A 57 -6.83 -5.65 8.97
N HIS A 58 -5.93 -6.59 8.72
CA HIS A 58 -5.38 -7.45 9.78
C HIS A 58 -4.52 -6.67 10.78
N LEU A 59 -3.75 -5.68 10.32
CA LEU A 59 -2.84 -4.93 11.18
C LEU A 59 -3.53 -3.81 11.96
N VAL A 60 -4.48 -3.11 11.34
CA VAL A 60 -5.09 -1.89 11.92
C VAL A 60 -6.61 -1.85 11.85
N GLY A 61 -7.23 -2.74 11.08
CA GLY A 61 -8.68 -2.84 10.93
C GLY A 61 -9.31 -3.82 11.92
N ASP A 62 -10.21 -4.65 11.38
CA ASP A 62 -11.16 -5.54 12.07
C ASP A 62 -11.16 -6.99 11.56
N ILE A 63 -10.19 -7.37 10.71
CA ILE A 63 -10.02 -8.75 10.25
C ILE A 63 -9.01 -9.45 11.17
N ASP A 64 -9.42 -10.54 11.81
CA ASP A 64 -8.54 -11.41 12.60
C ASP A 64 -7.78 -12.42 11.73
#